data_AF-A0A8R7P332-F1
#
_entry.id   AF-A0A8R7P332-F1
#
_cell.length_a   1.000
_cell.length_b   1.000
_cell.length_c   1.000
_cell.angle_alpha   90.00
_cell.angle_beta   90.00
_cell.angle_gamma   90.00
#
_symmetry.space_group_name_H-M   'P 1'
#
loop_
_entity.id
_entity.type
_entity.pdbx_description
1 polymer ?
#
loop_
_entity_poly.entity_id
_entity_poly.type
_entity_poly.pdbx_seq_one_letter_code
_entity_poly.pdbx_strand_id
1 'polypeptide(L)'
;MIAVFLAYCTLQAPSTILIRPHPAFWRLVHGLAVVYLVALTFLLFQNRDDARRFMKHLSPDLGVELPERSYGADCRLYVPENPKNKFINIYETLFDEFVVAHVLGWWGKAVMIRNQALLWVLSIGFELMELTFRHMLPNFNECWWDSIILDILICNWFGIWAGMHTVRYFDGKTYEWVGLSRQPSIMGKVKRSLSQFTPAQWDKDQWQPFMGPLRFIQVLFLCVVFMMVELNTFFLKFCLWIPPRNPLVVYRLILWWLIAIPTIREYNSYLQDSKPVKKVGAFCWLSVAICIVELLICMKFGHGLFHDPMPTWLIIFWRSAGIAFVVFLLAWSWRNHQKFRRKNL
;
A
#
# COMPACT_ATOMS: atom_id res chain seq x y z
N MET A 1 -4.13 -28.96 -6.68
CA MET A 1 -3.10 -28.75 -5.63
C MET A 1 -3.31 -27.45 -4.85
N ILE A 2 -3.38 -26.28 -5.49
CA ILE A 2 -3.61 -24.98 -4.79
C ILE A 2 -4.88 -25.01 -3.93
N ALA A 3 -6.02 -25.46 -4.47
CA ALA A 3 -7.27 -25.53 -3.70
C ALA A 3 -7.17 -26.42 -2.45
N VAL A 4 -6.46 -27.55 -2.53
CA VAL A 4 -6.22 -28.46 -1.40
C VAL A 4 -5.34 -27.79 -0.34
N PHE A 5 -4.27 -27.12 -0.77
CA PHE A 5 -3.41 -26.34 0.13
C PHE A 5 -4.19 -25.21 0.83
N LEU A 6 -5.02 -24.47 0.10
CA LEU A 6 -5.86 -23.41 0.66
C LEU A 6 -6.89 -23.95 1.65
N ALA A 7 -7.49 -25.12 1.37
CA ALA A 7 -8.37 -25.81 2.32
C ALA A 7 -7.61 -26.19 3.59
N TYR A 8 -6.41 -26.75 3.47
CA TYR A 8 -5.55 -27.05 4.62
C TYR A 8 -5.20 -25.80 5.42
N CYS A 9 -4.78 -24.71 4.77
CA CYS A 9 -4.50 -23.43 5.44
C CYS A 9 -5.74 -22.89 6.15
N THR A 10 -6.91 -22.94 5.54
CA THR A 10 -8.16 -22.47 6.15
C THR A 10 -8.43 -23.18 7.49
N LEU A 11 -8.07 -24.46 7.59
CA LEU A 11 -8.23 -25.26 8.80
C LEU A 11 -7.09 -25.05 9.81
N GLN A 12 -5.83 -25.01 9.36
CA GLN A 12 -4.64 -25.16 10.21
C GLN A 12 -3.72 -23.93 10.28
N ALA A 13 -3.89 -22.93 9.43
CA ALA A 13 -3.05 -21.73 9.45
C ALA A 13 -3.20 -20.96 10.78
N PRO A 14 -2.15 -20.23 11.21
CA PRO A 14 -2.21 -19.47 12.45
C PRO A 14 -3.35 -18.44 12.42
N SER A 15 -4.02 -18.27 13.56
CA SER A 15 -4.98 -17.19 13.74
C SER A 15 -4.25 -15.85 13.86
N THR A 16 -4.83 -14.81 13.27
CA THR A 16 -4.43 -13.41 13.48
C THR A 16 -5.26 -12.78 14.62
N ILE A 17 -4.98 -11.53 14.96
CA ILE A 17 -5.73 -10.72 15.93
C ILE A 17 -7.17 -10.47 15.45
N LEU A 18 -7.40 -10.49 14.13
CA LEU A 18 -8.72 -10.28 13.55
C LEU A 18 -9.62 -11.52 13.69
N ILE A 19 -10.76 -11.32 14.34
CA ILE A 19 -11.80 -12.36 14.50
C ILE A 19 -12.83 -12.31 13.36
N ARG A 20 -13.10 -11.12 12.80
CA ARG A 20 -14.13 -10.89 11.77
C ARG A 20 -13.52 -10.62 10.39
N PRO A 21 -14.12 -11.07 9.28
CA PRO A 21 -15.47 -11.67 9.19
C PRO A 21 -15.59 -13.05 9.80
N HIS A 22 -14.54 -13.87 9.70
CA HIS A 22 -14.41 -15.15 10.40
C HIS A 22 -12.92 -15.53 10.47
N PRO A 23 -12.43 -16.24 11.51
CA PRO A 23 -11.03 -16.65 11.57
C PRO A 23 -10.59 -17.49 10.36
N ALA A 24 -11.48 -18.35 9.85
CA ALA A 24 -11.22 -19.15 8.64
C ALA A 24 -10.95 -18.27 7.40
N PHE A 25 -11.60 -17.11 7.28
CA PHE A 25 -11.34 -16.18 6.18
C PHE A 25 -9.90 -15.66 6.24
N TRP A 26 -9.43 -15.21 7.40
CA TRP A 26 -8.05 -14.74 7.54
C TRP A 26 -7.03 -15.85 7.36
N ARG A 27 -7.34 -17.07 7.79
CA ARG A 27 -6.51 -18.25 7.52
C ARG A 27 -6.42 -18.58 6.02
N LEU A 28 -7.52 -18.40 5.28
CA LEU A 28 -7.51 -18.49 3.82
C LEU A 28 -6.65 -17.39 3.19
N VAL A 29 -6.78 -16.13 3.63
CA VAL A 29 -5.94 -15.01 3.15
C VAL A 29 -4.46 -15.29 3.43
N HIS A 30 -4.11 -15.82 4.60
CA HIS A 30 -2.75 -16.26 4.90
C HIS A 30 -2.28 -17.32 3.90
N GLY A 31 -3.11 -18.32 3.58
CA GLY A 31 -2.81 -19.32 2.56
C GLY A 31 -2.57 -18.71 1.17
N LEU A 32 -3.41 -17.77 0.75
CA LEU A 32 -3.26 -17.03 -0.52
C LEU A 32 -1.95 -16.25 -0.56
N ALA A 33 -1.59 -15.59 0.54
CA ALA A 33 -0.34 -14.86 0.66
C ALA A 33 0.90 -15.78 0.58
N VAL A 34 0.84 -16.99 1.16
CA VAL A 34 1.90 -18.00 1.00
C VAL A 34 1.99 -18.50 -0.44
N VAL A 35 0.87 -18.80 -1.09
CA VAL A 35 0.85 -19.18 -2.52
C VAL A 35 1.48 -18.08 -3.38
N TYR A 36 1.13 -16.83 -3.10
CA TYR A 36 1.69 -15.68 -3.81
C TYR A 36 3.20 -15.55 -3.59
N LEU A 37 3.68 -15.68 -2.35
CA LEU A 37 5.11 -15.68 -2.05
C LEU A 37 5.87 -16.80 -2.79
N VAL A 38 5.30 -18.01 -2.83
CA VAL A 38 5.90 -19.13 -3.57
C VAL A 38 5.94 -18.86 -5.08
N ALA A 39 4.85 -18.29 -5.64
CA ALA A 39 4.81 -17.91 -7.05
C ALA A 39 5.84 -16.81 -7.38
N LEU A 40 5.99 -15.80 -6.52
CA LEU A 40 7.02 -14.78 -6.66
C LEU A 40 8.43 -15.38 -6.55
N THR A 41 8.65 -16.30 -5.61
CA THR A 41 9.93 -16.99 -5.47
C THR A 41 10.26 -17.78 -6.74
N PHE A 42 9.28 -18.48 -7.32
CA PHE A 42 9.44 -19.14 -8.62
C PHE A 42 9.83 -18.12 -9.71
N LEU A 43 9.12 -17.00 -9.81
CA LEU A 43 9.44 -15.94 -10.78
C LEU A 43 10.84 -15.37 -10.57
N LEU A 44 11.28 -15.19 -9.32
CA LEU A 44 12.62 -14.70 -8.99
C LEU A 44 13.72 -15.60 -9.58
N PHE A 45 13.49 -16.90 -9.71
CA PHE A 45 14.45 -17.82 -10.33
C PHE A 45 14.37 -17.87 -11.86
N GLN A 46 13.33 -17.31 -12.49
CA GLN A 46 13.23 -17.23 -13.95
C GLN A 46 14.10 -16.10 -14.52
N ASN A 47 14.44 -16.18 -15.81
CA ASN A 47 14.94 -15.03 -16.56
C ASN A 47 13.79 -14.08 -16.90
N ARG A 48 14.09 -12.81 -17.18
CA ARG A 48 13.07 -11.80 -17.52
C ARG A 48 12.21 -12.23 -18.71
N ASP A 49 12.83 -12.72 -19.78
CA ASP A 49 12.11 -13.10 -21.00
C ASP A 49 11.27 -14.36 -20.80
N ASP A 50 11.78 -15.33 -20.04
CA ASP A 50 11.04 -16.53 -19.66
C ASP A 50 9.85 -16.18 -18.74
N ALA A 51 10.04 -15.25 -17.81
CA ALA A 51 8.97 -14.75 -16.96
C ALA A 51 7.88 -14.03 -17.77
N ARG A 52 8.25 -13.19 -18.75
CA ARG A 52 7.31 -12.54 -19.68
C ARG A 52 6.53 -13.56 -20.51
N ARG A 53 7.19 -14.63 -20.99
CA ARG A 53 6.52 -15.74 -21.67
C ARG A 53 5.61 -16.52 -20.73
N PHE A 54 6.02 -16.73 -19.47
CA PHE A 54 5.22 -17.37 -18.45
C PHE A 54 3.92 -16.60 -18.19
N MET A 55 3.95 -15.27 -18.19
CA MET A 55 2.74 -14.43 -18.03
C MET A 55 1.61 -14.77 -19.02
N LYS A 56 1.93 -15.29 -20.22
CA LYS A 56 0.92 -15.74 -21.21
C LYS A 56 0.00 -16.85 -20.70
N HIS A 57 0.47 -17.65 -19.74
CA HIS A 57 -0.34 -18.70 -19.13
C HIS A 57 -1.36 -18.15 -18.13
N LEU A 58 -1.16 -16.92 -17.63
CA LEU A 58 -2.09 -16.25 -16.72
C LEU A 58 -3.15 -15.45 -17.49
N SER A 59 -2.74 -14.79 -18.58
CA SER A 59 -3.65 -14.07 -19.47
C SER A 59 -3.06 -14.08 -20.89
N PRO A 60 -3.86 -14.44 -21.91
CA PRO A 60 -3.36 -14.64 -23.28
C PRO A 60 -2.80 -13.37 -23.92
N ASP A 61 -3.21 -12.19 -23.43
CA ASP A 61 -2.86 -10.88 -23.97
C ASP A 61 -1.50 -10.37 -23.46
N LEU A 62 -0.83 -11.13 -22.59
CA LEU A 62 0.44 -10.74 -21.96
C LEU A 62 1.67 -11.18 -22.77
N GLY A 63 2.85 -10.73 -22.33
CA GLY A 63 4.12 -11.11 -22.96
C GLY A 63 4.36 -10.44 -24.32
N VAL A 64 3.72 -9.30 -24.54
CA VAL A 64 3.94 -8.39 -25.66
C VAL A 64 4.40 -7.05 -25.08
N GLU A 65 5.36 -6.41 -25.72
CA GLU A 65 5.84 -5.09 -25.30
C GLU A 65 4.73 -4.05 -25.39
N LEU A 66 4.60 -3.24 -24.35
CA LEU A 66 3.53 -2.25 -24.23
C LEU A 66 4.05 -0.89 -24.70
N PRO A 67 3.22 -0.07 -25.38
CA PRO A 67 3.59 1.30 -25.67
C PRO A 67 3.74 2.07 -24.36
N GLU A 68 4.86 2.77 -24.19
CA GLU A 68 5.10 3.63 -23.04
C GLU A 68 4.19 4.86 -23.11
N ARG A 69 3.42 5.11 -22.05
CA ARG A 69 2.55 6.28 -21.93
C ARG A 69 3.16 7.26 -20.94
N SER A 70 3.61 8.41 -21.43
CA SER A 70 4.00 9.55 -20.61
C SER A 70 2.80 10.48 -20.45
N TYR A 71 2.39 10.75 -19.22
CA TYR A 71 1.27 11.65 -18.89
C TYR A 71 1.66 13.13 -18.96
N GLY A 72 2.94 13.42 -18.67
CA GLY A 72 3.52 14.76 -18.62
C GLY A 72 4.15 15.23 -19.94
N ALA A 73 3.69 14.72 -21.09
CA ALA A 73 4.24 15.13 -22.38
C ALA A 73 3.84 16.58 -22.76
N ASP A 74 2.62 17.00 -22.43
CA ASP A 74 2.14 18.37 -22.56
C ASP A 74 1.31 18.77 -21.32
N CYS A 75 1.88 19.63 -20.48
CA CYS A 75 1.23 20.05 -19.23
C CYS A 75 0.44 21.34 -19.33
N ARG A 76 0.17 21.84 -20.54
CA ARG A 76 -0.69 23.00 -20.75
C ARG A 76 -2.13 22.64 -20.38
N LEU A 77 -2.72 23.46 -19.51
CA LEU A 77 -4.13 23.35 -19.12
C LEU A 77 -5.05 23.68 -20.30
N TYR A 78 -4.64 24.62 -21.15
CA TYR A 78 -5.38 25.08 -22.31
C TYR A 78 -4.53 24.93 -23.58
N VAL A 79 -5.03 24.13 -24.51
CA VAL A 79 -4.42 23.79 -25.80
C VAL A 79 -5.37 24.26 -26.91
N PRO A 80 -5.28 25.54 -27.33
CA PRO A 80 -6.19 26.08 -28.34
C PRO A 80 -6.01 25.45 -29.71
N GLU A 81 -4.86 24.81 -29.96
CA GLU A 81 -4.54 24.14 -31.23
C GLU A 81 -5.30 22.82 -31.41
N ASN A 82 -5.87 22.25 -30.35
CA ASN A 82 -6.56 20.96 -30.43
C ASN A 82 -8.00 21.14 -30.97
N PRO A 83 -8.36 20.48 -32.10
CA PRO A 83 -9.66 20.67 -32.74
C PRO A 83 -10.83 20.04 -31.99
N LYS A 84 -10.60 19.08 -31.07
CA LYS A 84 -11.66 18.36 -30.35
C LYS A 84 -12.02 19.00 -29.02
N ASN A 85 -11.02 19.33 -28.21
CA ASN A 85 -11.21 19.91 -26.89
C ASN A 85 -10.02 20.81 -26.54
N LYS A 86 -10.30 22.06 -26.20
CA LYS A 86 -9.27 23.02 -25.79
C LYS A 86 -8.66 22.70 -24.42
N PHE A 87 -9.29 21.85 -23.62
CA PHE A 87 -8.81 21.35 -22.33
C PHE A 87 -8.54 19.84 -22.37
N ILE A 88 -8.05 19.33 -23.51
CA ILE A 88 -7.88 17.89 -23.74
C ILE A 88 -7.06 17.20 -22.65
N ASN A 89 -5.94 17.79 -22.22
CA ASN A 89 -5.05 17.21 -21.23
C ASN A 89 -5.75 17.03 -19.87
N ILE A 90 -6.56 18.01 -19.46
CA ILE A 90 -7.36 17.91 -18.23
C ILE A 90 -8.43 16.82 -18.38
N TYR A 91 -9.12 16.80 -19.52
CA TYR A 91 -10.20 15.84 -19.75
C TYR A 91 -9.68 14.40 -19.76
N GLU A 92 -8.60 14.11 -20.48
CA GLU A 92 -8.02 12.76 -20.53
C GLU A 92 -7.50 12.30 -19.17
N THR A 93 -6.94 13.21 -18.37
CA THR A 93 -6.43 12.90 -17.03
C THR A 93 -7.58 12.64 -16.05
N LEU A 94 -8.63 13.48 -16.05
CA LEU A 94 -9.79 13.32 -15.16
C LEU A 94 -10.60 12.04 -15.39
N PHE A 95 -10.62 11.54 -16.63
CA PHE A 95 -11.34 10.32 -17.01
C PHE A 95 -10.43 9.09 -17.12
N ASP A 96 -9.21 9.16 -16.60
CA ASP A 96 -8.32 8.01 -16.50
C ASP A 96 -8.73 7.12 -15.31
N GLU A 97 -8.48 5.82 -15.43
CA GLU A 97 -8.73 4.82 -14.38
C GLU A 97 -7.99 5.12 -13.07
N PHE A 98 -6.87 5.86 -13.14
CA PHE A 98 -6.06 6.21 -11.98
C PHE A 98 -6.78 7.14 -11.00
N VAL A 99 -7.70 8.00 -11.45
CA VAL A 99 -8.50 8.87 -10.56
C VAL A 99 -9.35 8.03 -9.59
N VAL A 100 -10.03 7.01 -10.11
CA VAL A 100 -10.83 6.10 -9.30
C VAL A 100 -9.93 5.25 -8.40
N ALA A 101 -8.79 4.80 -8.92
CA ALA A 101 -7.81 4.04 -8.14
C ALA A 101 -7.25 4.86 -6.97
N HIS A 102 -6.96 6.15 -7.16
CA HIS A 102 -6.52 7.06 -6.10
C HIS A 102 -7.60 7.20 -5.02
N VAL A 103 -8.82 7.58 -5.39
CA VAL A 103 -9.91 7.77 -4.41
C VAL A 103 -10.17 6.50 -3.60
N LEU A 104 -10.34 5.35 -4.27
CA LEU A 104 -10.61 4.08 -3.60
C LEU A 104 -9.40 3.56 -2.82
N GLY A 105 -8.20 3.71 -3.35
CA GLY A 105 -6.95 3.31 -2.70
C GLY A 105 -6.73 4.09 -1.41
N TRP A 106 -6.91 5.41 -1.42
CA TRP A 106 -6.78 6.27 -0.24
C TRP A 106 -7.90 6.05 0.77
N TRP A 107 -9.13 5.80 0.31
CA TRP A 107 -10.21 5.35 1.19
C TRP A 107 -9.84 4.04 1.91
N GLY A 108 -9.33 3.05 1.17
CA GLY A 108 -8.89 1.77 1.72
C GLY A 108 -7.76 1.94 2.73
N LYS A 109 -6.72 2.71 2.40
CA LYS A 109 -5.61 3.04 3.31
C LYS A 109 -6.11 3.73 4.58
N ALA A 110 -7.06 4.65 4.46
CA ALA A 110 -7.62 5.38 5.60
C ALA A 110 -8.36 4.45 6.56
N VAL A 111 -9.15 3.51 6.04
CA VAL A 111 -9.84 2.49 6.84
C VAL A 111 -8.84 1.56 7.57
N MET A 112 -7.70 1.26 6.94
CA MET A 112 -6.65 0.39 7.50
C MET A 112 -5.78 1.09 8.56
N ILE A 113 -5.24 2.27 8.27
CA ILE A 113 -4.24 2.97 9.11
C ILE A 113 -4.90 3.81 10.21
N ARG A 114 -6.11 4.35 9.93
CA ARG A 114 -6.94 5.10 10.88
C ARG A 114 -6.25 6.32 11.51
N ASN A 115 -5.26 6.90 10.82
CA ASN A 115 -4.52 8.05 11.29
C ASN A 115 -4.31 9.07 10.17
N GLN A 116 -4.97 10.22 10.30
CA GLN A 116 -4.97 11.29 9.31
C GLN A 116 -3.56 11.80 8.97
N ALA A 117 -2.72 12.01 9.98
CA ALA A 117 -1.38 12.56 9.78
C ALA A 117 -0.48 11.58 9.02
N LEU A 118 -0.54 10.29 9.38
CA LEU A 118 0.23 9.25 8.69
C LEU A 118 -0.21 9.07 7.23
N LEU A 119 -1.50 9.18 6.97
CA LEU A 119 -2.06 9.10 5.61
C LEU A 119 -1.60 10.26 4.74
N TRP A 120 -1.55 11.49 5.27
CA TRP A 120 -0.98 12.63 4.55
C TRP A 120 0.52 12.46 4.27
N VAL A 121 1.28 11.94 5.24
CA VAL A 121 2.70 11.63 5.04
C VAL A 121 2.89 10.60 3.93
N LEU A 122 2.05 9.56 3.91
CA LEU A 122 2.06 8.57 2.83
C LEU A 122 1.65 9.19 1.49
N SER A 123 0.65 10.07 1.46
CA SER A 123 0.15 10.67 0.21
C SER A 123 1.20 11.55 -0.43
N ILE A 124 1.76 12.50 0.31
CA ILE A 124 2.85 13.35 -0.18
C ILE A 124 4.10 12.51 -0.46
N GLY A 125 4.36 11.49 0.37
CA GLY A 125 5.48 10.58 0.20
C GLY A 125 5.43 9.80 -1.12
N PHE A 126 4.24 9.37 -1.55
CA PHE A 126 4.07 8.62 -2.79
C PHE A 126 4.32 9.51 -4.02
N GLU A 127 3.76 10.73 -4.08
CA GLU A 127 4.09 11.69 -5.15
C GLU A 127 5.59 12.00 -5.22
N LEU A 128 6.24 12.10 -4.06
CA LEU A 128 7.69 12.30 -3.99
C LEU A 128 8.46 11.09 -4.55
N MET A 129 7.94 9.88 -4.39
CA MET A 129 8.50 8.67 -5.02
C MET A 129 8.32 8.69 -6.53
N GLU A 130 7.16 9.09 -7.04
CA GLU A 130 6.93 9.21 -8.48
C GLU A 130 7.87 10.25 -9.10
N LEU A 131 7.99 11.44 -8.47
CA LEU A 131 8.97 12.44 -8.86
C LEU A 131 10.41 11.90 -8.83
N THR A 132 10.74 11.06 -7.85
CA THR A 132 12.06 10.45 -7.72
C THR A 132 12.33 9.44 -8.84
N PHE A 133 11.35 8.62 -9.21
CA PHE A 133 11.49 7.51 -10.14
C PHE A 133 11.02 7.80 -11.57
N ARG A 134 10.54 9.00 -11.88
CA ARG A 134 10.14 9.41 -13.25
C ARG A 134 11.22 9.27 -14.33
N HIS A 135 12.49 9.28 -13.93
CA HIS A 135 13.61 9.04 -14.84
C HIS A 135 13.77 7.55 -15.20
N MET A 136 13.20 6.64 -14.40
CA MET A 136 13.22 5.20 -14.67
C MET A 136 11.93 4.74 -15.33
N LEU A 137 10.79 5.34 -14.97
CA LEU A 137 9.47 4.94 -15.45
C LEU A 137 8.75 6.13 -16.09
N PRO A 138 8.51 6.10 -17.42
CA PRO A 138 7.78 7.16 -18.12
C PRO A 138 6.36 7.39 -17.58
N ASN A 139 5.74 6.34 -17.01
CA ASN A 139 4.43 6.44 -16.37
C ASN A 139 4.39 7.40 -15.18
N PHE A 140 5.51 7.60 -14.47
CA PHE A 140 5.60 8.55 -13.35
C PHE A 140 5.94 9.98 -13.81
N ASN A 141 6.14 10.18 -15.10
CA ASN A 141 6.27 11.52 -15.63
C ASN A 141 4.87 12.11 -15.80
N GLU A 142 4.39 12.77 -14.75
CA GLU A 142 3.08 13.43 -14.69
C GLU A 142 3.25 14.95 -14.61
N CYS A 143 2.15 15.67 -14.83
CA CYS A 143 2.15 17.12 -14.75
C CYS A 143 2.14 17.61 -13.31
N TRP A 144 2.77 18.76 -13.06
CA TRP A 144 2.82 19.33 -11.70
C TRP A 144 1.42 19.54 -11.09
N TRP A 145 0.42 19.89 -11.91
CA TRP A 145 -0.95 20.11 -11.48
C TRP A 145 -1.69 18.79 -11.26
N ASP A 146 -1.27 17.72 -11.92
CA ASP A 146 -1.80 16.37 -11.73
C ASP A 146 -1.41 15.88 -10.33
N SER A 147 -0.11 15.74 -10.08
CA SER A 147 0.43 15.26 -8.81
C SER A 147 0.03 16.14 -7.61
N ILE A 148 0.05 17.47 -7.75
CA ILE A 148 -0.26 18.37 -6.61
C ILE A 148 -1.77 18.59 -6.45
N ILE A 149 -2.47 18.99 -7.52
CA ILE A 149 -3.86 19.42 -7.40
C ILE A 149 -4.79 18.21 -7.49
N LEU A 150 -4.66 17.40 -8.54
CA LEU A 150 -5.57 16.29 -8.76
C LEU A 150 -5.32 15.16 -7.76
N ASP A 151 -4.08 14.71 -7.60
CA ASP A 151 -3.79 13.58 -6.73
C ASP A 151 -3.78 13.99 -5.27
N ILE A 152 -2.83 14.80 -4.79
CA ILE A 152 -2.75 15.17 -3.36
C ILE A 152 -4.03 15.86 -2.87
N LEU A 153 -4.45 16.95 -3.51
CA LEU A 153 -5.47 17.85 -2.94
C LEU A 153 -6.91 17.42 -3.24
N ILE A 154 -7.16 16.67 -4.31
CA ILE A 154 -8.51 16.25 -4.69
C ILE A 154 -8.71 14.76 -4.37
N CYS A 155 -8.07 13.86 -5.12
CA CYS A 155 -8.32 12.42 -5.06
C CYS A 155 -7.90 11.81 -3.71
N ASN A 156 -6.66 12.07 -3.31
CA ASN A 156 -6.06 11.52 -2.09
C ASN A 156 -6.74 12.11 -0.86
N TRP A 157 -6.90 13.45 -0.84
CA TRP A 157 -7.64 14.13 0.22
C TRP A 157 -9.07 13.59 0.37
N PHE A 158 -9.83 13.48 -0.72
CA PHE A 158 -11.21 13.01 -0.69
C PHE A 158 -11.30 11.55 -0.23
N GLY A 159 -10.42 10.67 -0.74
CA GLY A 159 -10.33 9.28 -0.30
C GLY A 159 -10.01 9.17 1.19
N ILE A 160 -9.03 9.93 1.68
CA ILE A 160 -8.69 9.96 3.11
C ILE A 160 -9.87 10.48 3.94
N TRP A 161 -10.49 11.58 3.53
CA TRP A 161 -11.65 12.16 4.22
C TRP A 161 -12.80 11.16 4.30
N ALA A 162 -13.18 10.54 3.18
CA ALA A 162 -14.26 9.56 3.12
C ALA A 162 -13.95 8.31 3.97
N GLY A 163 -12.71 7.83 3.93
CA GLY A 163 -12.28 6.68 4.71
C GLY A 163 -12.27 6.97 6.21
N MET A 164 -11.76 8.13 6.62
CA MET A 164 -11.80 8.56 8.02
C MET A 164 -13.22 8.84 8.52
N HIS A 165 -14.11 9.32 7.66
CA HIS A 165 -15.53 9.44 7.98
C HIS A 165 -16.18 8.07 8.15
N THR A 166 -15.83 7.09 7.30
CA THR A 166 -16.27 5.70 7.42
C THR A 166 -15.83 5.10 8.76
N VAL A 167 -14.56 5.28 9.15
CA VAL A 167 -14.03 4.84 10.45
C VAL A 167 -14.85 5.44 11.60
N ARG A 168 -15.10 6.76 11.60
CA ARG A 168 -15.88 7.43 12.65
C ARG A 168 -17.33 6.95 12.71
N TYR A 169 -17.95 6.70 11.56
CA TYR A 169 -19.32 6.20 11.48
C TYR A 169 -19.46 4.82 12.15
N PHE A 170 -18.47 3.94 12.01
CA PHE A 170 -18.48 2.62 12.63
C PHE A 170 -17.93 2.59 14.06
N ASP A 171 -17.01 3.47 14.43
CA ASP A 171 -16.51 3.64 15.82
C ASP A 171 -17.65 4.01 16.78
N GLY A 172 -18.63 4.82 16.32
CA GLY A 172 -19.81 5.20 17.09
C GLY A 172 -20.89 4.12 17.23
N LYS A 173 -20.74 2.93 16.60
CA LYS A 173 -21.77 1.88 16.66
C LYS A 173 -21.43 0.81 17.70
N THR A 174 -22.23 0.73 18.74
CA THR A 174 -22.29 -0.43 19.62
C THR A 174 -22.96 -1.59 18.88
N TYR A 175 -22.24 -2.70 18.72
CA TYR A 175 -22.81 -3.90 18.09
C TYR A 175 -23.57 -4.71 19.13
N GLU A 176 -24.90 -4.73 19.06
CA GLU A 176 -25.69 -5.68 19.86
C GLU A 176 -25.44 -7.12 19.39
N TRP A 177 -25.13 -8.00 20.34
CA TRP A 177 -24.78 -9.40 20.10
C TRP A 177 -26.01 -10.29 20.03
N VAL A 178 -26.90 -10.00 19.08
CA VAL A 178 -28.09 -10.83 18.84
C VAL A 178 -27.80 -11.80 17.68
N GLY A 179 -28.09 -13.09 17.87
CA GLY A 179 -27.91 -14.13 16.86
C GLY A 179 -28.82 -13.94 15.64
N LEU A 180 -28.43 -14.46 14.47
CA LEU A 180 -29.20 -14.31 13.21
C LEU A 180 -30.63 -14.86 13.33
N SER A 181 -30.81 -15.93 14.13
CA SER A 181 -32.11 -16.56 14.38
C SER A 181 -33.06 -15.69 15.20
N ARG A 182 -32.52 -14.75 16.00
CA ARG A 182 -33.29 -13.86 16.87
C ARG A 182 -33.60 -12.50 16.21
N GLN A 183 -33.23 -12.31 14.94
CA GLN A 183 -33.56 -11.08 14.20
C GLN A 183 -35.01 -11.14 13.69
N PRO A 184 -35.86 -10.17 14.05
CA PRO A 184 -37.30 -10.22 13.77
C PRO A 184 -37.64 -10.00 12.29
N SER A 185 -36.76 -9.39 11.50
CA SER A 185 -37.00 -9.08 10.08
C SER A 185 -35.91 -9.64 9.16
N ILE A 186 -36.29 -9.92 7.90
CA ILE A 186 -35.36 -10.35 6.84
C ILE A 186 -34.31 -9.25 6.59
N MET A 187 -34.73 -7.99 6.59
CA MET A 187 -33.82 -6.84 6.48
C MET A 187 -32.83 -6.78 7.66
N GLY A 188 -33.26 -7.15 8.87
CA GLY A 188 -32.40 -7.31 10.05
C GLY A 188 -31.38 -8.43 9.89
N LYS A 189 -31.77 -9.58 9.32
CA LYS A 189 -30.86 -10.69 9.01
C LYS A 189 -29.81 -10.30 7.95
N VAL A 190 -30.22 -9.59 6.90
CA VAL A 190 -29.29 -9.09 5.85
C VAL A 190 -28.33 -8.07 6.45
N LYS A 191 -28.84 -7.05 7.16
CA LYS A 191 -28.02 -6.04 7.85
C LYS A 191 -27.04 -6.68 8.84
N ARG A 192 -27.48 -7.71 9.58
CA ARG A 192 -26.62 -8.46 10.51
C ARG A 192 -25.53 -9.22 9.77
N SER A 193 -25.86 -9.88 8.67
CA SER A 193 -24.90 -10.62 7.84
C SER A 193 -23.85 -9.66 7.25
N LEU A 194 -24.27 -8.52 6.72
CA LEU A 194 -23.36 -7.47 6.23
C LEU A 194 -22.48 -6.89 7.36
N SER A 195 -23.02 -6.76 8.58
CA SER A 195 -22.24 -6.28 9.73
C SER A 195 -21.11 -7.22 10.16
N GLN A 196 -21.15 -8.50 9.79
CA GLN A 196 -20.06 -9.44 10.07
C GLN A 196 -18.80 -9.10 9.28
N PHE A 197 -18.93 -8.46 8.12
CA PHE A 197 -17.80 -7.99 7.31
C PHE A 197 -17.13 -6.73 7.87
N THR A 198 -17.70 -6.13 8.93
CA THR A 198 -17.07 -5.04 9.66
C THR A 198 -16.26 -5.57 10.85
N PRO A 199 -15.09 -4.96 11.18
CA PRO A 199 -14.29 -5.31 12.35
C PRO A 199 -15.11 -5.45 13.64
N ALA A 200 -14.66 -6.34 14.54
CA ALA A 200 -15.34 -6.56 15.82
C ALA A 200 -15.25 -5.34 16.76
N GLN A 201 -14.13 -4.62 16.69
CA GLN A 201 -13.87 -3.36 17.38
C GLN A 201 -13.17 -2.41 16.43
N TRP A 202 -13.57 -1.13 16.47
CA TRP A 202 -13.01 -0.05 15.66
C TRP A 202 -12.04 0.81 16.49
N ASP A 203 -11.17 0.19 17.27
CA ASP A 203 -10.23 0.93 18.10
C ASP A 203 -9.33 1.84 17.25
N LYS A 204 -9.11 3.06 17.78
CA LYS A 204 -8.17 4.02 17.20
C LYS A 204 -6.74 3.50 17.37
N ASP A 205 -6.04 3.33 16.24
CA ASP A 205 -4.65 2.92 16.24
C ASP A 205 -3.75 4.04 16.79
N GLN A 206 -3.16 3.82 17.97
CA GLN A 206 -2.26 4.77 18.62
C GLN A 206 -0.81 4.62 18.14
N TRP A 207 -0.51 5.23 16.99
CA TRP A 207 0.85 5.21 16.43
C TRP A 207 1.86 6.02 17.25
N GLN A 208 1.47 7.21 17.71
CA GLN A 208 2.26 8.13 18.56
C GLN A 208 3.76 8.22 18.16
N PRO A 209 4.09 8.67 16.93
CA PRO A 209 5.45 8.63 16.39
C PRO A 209 6.45 9.47 17.19
N PHE A 210 6.00 10.51 17.89
CA PHE A 210 6.85 11.45 18.63
C PHE A 210 7.13 11.06 20.10
N MET A 211 6.75 9.85 20.53
CA MET A 211 7.04 9.38 21.90
C MET A 211 8.52 9.10 22.15
N GLY A 212 9.28 8.77 21.11
CA GLY A 212 10.71 8.58 21.19
C GLY A 212 11.32 8.26 19.83
N PRO A 213 12.65 8.38 19.69
CA PRO A 213 13.35 8.20 18.41
C PRO A 213 13.15 6.79 17.84
N LEU A 214 13.16 5.75 18.68
CA LEU A 214 12.91 4.38 18.23
C LEU A 214 11.47 4.20 17.71
N ARG A 215 10.47 4.76 18.43
CA ARG A 215 9.06 4.71 18.01
C ARG A 215 8.85 5.42 16.67
N PHE A 216 9.55 6.54 16.48
CA PHE A 216 9.53 7.28 15.23
C PHE A 216 10.09 6.44 14.06
N ILE A 217 11.25 5.79 14.24
CA ILE A 217 11.83 4.90 13.23
C ILE A 217 10.89 3.73 12.92
N GLN A 218 10.26 3.14 13.93
CA GLN A 218 9.30 2.05 13.75
C GLN A 218 8.06 2.47 12.94
N VAL A 219 7.52 3.66 13.19
CA VAL A 219 6.38 4.18 12.40
C VAL A 219 6.85 4.55 10.99
N LEU A 220 8.04 5.12 10.84
CA LEU A 220 8.63 5.42 9.52
C LEU A 220 8.86 4.15 8.70
N PHE A 221 9.32 3.06 9.33
CA PHE A 221 9.49 1.77 8.67
C PHE A 221 8.18 1.27 8.05
N LEU A 222 7.05 1.43 8.75
CA LEU A 222 5.73 1.12 8.17
C LEU A 222 5.45 1.95 6.91
N CYS A 223 5.75 3.26 6.94
CA CYS A 223 5.57 4.12 5.77
C CYS A 223 6.44 3.67 4.59
N VAL A 224 7.71 3.36 4.85
CA VAL A 224 8.64 2.89 3.81
C VAL A 224 8.17 1.57 3.20
N VAL A 225 7.73 0.60 4.01
CA VAL A 225 7.19 -0.67 3.51
C VAL A 225 5.93 -0.44 2.66
N PHE A 226 5.03 0.46 3.08
CA PHE A 226 3.87 0.83 2.27
C PHE A 226 4.28 1.38 0.91
N MET A 227 5.12 2.42 0.88
CA MET A 227 5.59 3.03 -0.37
C MET A 227 6.31 2.01 -1.26
N MET A 228 7.10 1.10 -0.67
CA MET A 228 7.79 0.03 -1.41
C MET A 228 6.80 -0.93 -2.08
N VAL A 229 5.75 -1.37 -1.37
CA VAL A 229 4.72 -2.26 -1.94
C VAL A 229 4.01 -1.60 -3.12
N GLU A 230 3.75 -0.29 -3.01
CA GLU A 230 3.12 0.48 -4.08
C GLU A 230 4.06 0.62 -5.28
N LEU A 231 5.31 1.07 -5.07
CA LEU A 231 6.32 1.16 -6.11
C LEU A 231 6.56 -0.17 -6.82
N ASN A 232 6.66 -1.28 -6.07
CA ASN A 232 6.78 -2.62 -6.64
C ASN A 232 5.65 -2.93 -7.63
N THR A 233 4.44 -2.41 -7.43
CA THR A 233 3.33 -2.55 -8.39
C THR A 233 3.72 -1.99 -9.76
N PHE A 234 4.29 -0.79 -9.79
CA PHE A 234 4.66 -0.08 -11.01
C PHE A 234 5.90 -0.68 -11.67
N PHE A 235 6.88 -1.09 -10.89
CA PHE A 235 8.07 -1.76 -11.41
C PHE A 235 7.78 -3.17 -11.93
N LEU A 236 6.97 -3.96 -11.22
CA LEU A 236 6.59 -5.30 -11.67
C LEU A 236 5.78 -5.24 -12.97
N LYS A 237 4.77 -4.35 -13.05
CA LYS A 237 3.96 -4.23 -14.26
C LYS A 237 4.83 -3.83 -15.47
N PHE A 238 5.79 -2.93 -15.27
CA PHE A 238 6.72 -2.51 -16.32
C PHE A 238 7.66 -3.66 -16.74
N CYS A 239 8.35 -4.29 -15.79
CA CYS A 239 9.31 -5.35 -16.07
C CYS A 239 8.67 -6.57 -16.77
N LEU A 240 7.43 -6.91 -16.39
CA LEU A 240 6.71 -8.08 -16.89
C LEU A 240 5.77 -7.79 -18.06
N TRP A 241 5.72 -6.55 -18.55
CA TRP A 241 4.79 -6.11 -19.60
C TRP A 241 3.32 -6.41 -19.29
N ILE A 242 2.89 -6.04 -18.09
CA ILE A 242 1.50 -6.16 -17.66
C ILE A 242 0.81 -4.81 -17.84
N PRO A 243 -0.23 -4.70 -18.69
CA PRO A 243 -0.91 -3.43 -18.90
C PRO A 243 -1.69 -3.04 -17.63
N PRO A 244 -1.85 -1.73 -17.33
CA PRO A 244 -2.54 -1.26 -16.13
C PRO A 244 -3.96 -1.81 -15.97
N ARG A 245 -4.66 -1.99 -17.09
CA ARG A 245 -6.04 -2.50 -17.15
C ARG A 245 -6.15 -4.02 -16.96
N ASN A 246 -5.02 -4.73 -16.87
CA ASN A 246 -5.05 -6.18 -16.71
C ASN A 246 -5.59 -6.56 -15.31
N PRO A 247 -6.53 -7.52 -15.21
CA PRO A 247 -7.06 -7.98 -13.93
C PRO A 247 -6.00 -8.46 -12.93
N LEU A 248 -4.83 -8.93 -13.38
CA LEU A 248 -3.74 -9.35 -12.50
C LEU A 248 -3.26 -8.22 -11.57
N VAL A 249 -3.22 -6.99 -12.06
CA VAL A 249 -2.87 -5.82 -11.23
C VAL A 249 -3.92 -5.63 -10.15
N VAL A 250 -5.19 -5.69 -10.52
CA VAL A 250 -6.33 -5.55 -9.59
C VAL A 250 -6.33 -6.68 -8.55
N TYR A 251 -6.12 -7.93 -8.96
CA TYR A 251 -6.05 -9.07 -8.05
C TYR A 251 -4.89 -8.94 -7.05
N ARG A 252 -3.73 -8.47 -7.51
CA ARG A 252 -2.60 -8.18 -6.62
C ARG A 252 -2.94 -7.08 -5.62
N LEU A 253 -3.58 -5.99 -6.06
CA LEU A 253 -3.99 -4.89 -5.18
C LEU A 253 -5.00 -5.36 -4.11
N ILE A 254 -6.00 -6.16 -4.52
CA ILE A 254 -6.97 -6.75 -3.58
C ILE A 254 -6.27 -7.68 -2.58
N LEU A 255 -5.35 -8.53 -3.05
CA LEU A 255 -4.59 -9.43 -2.18
C LEU A 255 -3.76 -8.64 -1.16
N TRP A 256 -3.03 -7.61 -1.61
CA TRP A 256 -2.26 -6.74 -0.72
C TRP A 256 -3.16 -5.99 0.26
N TRP A 257 -4.33 -5.52 -0.16
CA TRP A 257 -5.31 -4.92 0.74
C TRP A 257 -5.76 -5.90 1.83
N LEU A 258 -6.09 -7.15 1.47
CA LEU A 258 -6.49 -8.20 2.41
C LEU A 258 -5.36 -8.60 3.38
N ILE A 259 -4.10 -8.62 2.92
CA ILE A 259 -2.92 -8.89 3.73
C ILE A 259 -2.60 -7.73 4.66
N ALA A 260 -2.77 -6.48 4.19
CA ALA A 260 -2.40 -5.28 4.93
C ALA A 260 -3.29 -5.05 6.17
N ILE A 261 -4.58 -5.41 6.12
CA ILE A 261 -5.52 -5.24 7.25
C ILE A 261 -5.01 -5.96 8.53
N PRO A 262 -4.74 -7.29 8.54
CA PRO A 262 -4.17 -7.96 9.71
C PRO A 262 -2.74 -7.52 9.99
N THR A 263 -1.93 -7.24 8.97
CA THR A 263 -0.55 -6.80 9.12
C THR A 263 -0.41 -5.50 9.91
N ILE A 264 -1.20 -4.48 9.57
CA ILE A 264 -1.17 -3.20 10.28
C ILE A 264 -1.57 -3.38 11.75
N ARG A 265 -2.59 -4.21 12.00
CA ARG A 265 -3.10 -4.48 13.36
C ARG A 265 -2.09 -5.26 14.20
N GLU A 266 -1.46 -6.29 13.61
CA GLU A 266 -0.37 -7.04 14.24
C GLU A 266 0.83 -6.13 14.53
N TYR A 267 1.21 -5.27 13.59
CA TYR A 267 2.32 -4.35 13.76
C TYR A 267 2.03 -3.31 14.85
N ASN A 268 0.86 -2.69 14.83
CA ASN A 268 0.47 -1.73 15.86
C ASN A 268 0.41 -2.39 17.25
N SER A 269 -0.16 -3.60 17.35
CA SER A 269 -0.18 -4.36 18.60
C SER A 269 1.24 -4.67 19.08
N TYR A 270 2.15 -5.08 18.20
CA TYR A 270 3.57 -5.30 18.53
C TYR A 270 4.25 -4.03 19.06
N LEU A 271 3.93 -2.88 18.46
CA LEU A 271 4.46 -1.59 18.90
C LEU A 271 3.93 -1.20 20.29
N GLN A 272 2.65 -1.47 20.58
CA GLN A 272 2.05 -1.13 21.88
C GLN A 272 2.36 -2.13 23.00
N ASP A 273 2.72 -3.37 22.66
CA ASP A 273 3.03 -4.40 23.65
C ASP A 273 4.26 -4.03 24.49
N SER A 274 4.10 -3.99 25.81
CA SER A 274 5.16 -3.73 26.78
C SER A 274 5.86 -4.99 27.28
N LYS A 275 5.44 -6.17 26.81
CA LYS A 275 6.06 -7.44 27.22
C LYS A 275 7.55 -7.52 26.87
N PRO A 276 8.35 -8.20 27.71
CA PRO A 276 9.80 -8.35 27.51
C PRO A 276 10.16 -9.21 26.28
N VAL A 277 9.33 -10.20 25.95
CA VAL A 277 9.48 -11.01 24.72
C VAL A 277 8.38 -10.63 23.76
N LYS A 278 8.74 -9.94 22.68
CA LYS A 278 7.80 -9.50 21.64
C LYS A 278 7.90 -10.42 20.44
N LYS A 279 6.76 -10.91 19.96
CA LYS A 279 6.69 -11.69 18.72
C LYS A 279 5.93 -10.87 17.68
N VAL A 280 6.59 -10.63 16.54
CA VAL A 280 5.95 -10.03 15.37
C VAL A 280 4.97 -11.06 14.79
N GLY A 281 3.78 -10.60 14.41
CA GLY A 281 2.71 -11.47 13.91
C GLY A 281 3.04 -12.11 12.55
N ALA A 282 2.33 -13.20 12.23
CA ALA A 282 2.61 -13.99 11.03
C ALA A 282 2.37 -13.19 9.74
N PHE A 283 1.34 -12.35 9.70
CA PHE A 283 1.04 -11.51 8.54
C PHE A 283 2.09 -10.42 8.34
N CYS A 284 2.65 -9.85 9.41
CA CYS A 284 3.78 -8.93 9.30
C CYS A 284 5.00 -9.58 8.65
N TRP A 285 5.40 -10.78 9.11
CA TRP A 285 6.52 -11.52 8.53
C TRP A 285 6.28 -11.84 7.05
N LEU A 286 5.09 -12.33 6.74
CA LEU A 286 4.71 -12.71 5.38
C LEU A 286 4.69 -11.50 4.45
N SER A 287 4.15 -10.37 4.90
CA SER A 287 4.14 -9.10 4.15
C SER A 287 5.54 -8.60 3.86
N VAL A 288 6.42 -8.60 4.86
CA VAL A 288 7.83 -8.18 4.67
C VAL A 288 8.53 -9.11 3.69
N ALA A 289 8.33 -10.43 3.80
CA ALA A 289 8.91 -11.40 2.87
C ALA A 289 8.42 -11.18 1.42
N ILE A 290 7.11 -11.01 1.21
CA ILE A 290 6.53 -10.71 -0.11
C ILE A 290 7.13 -9.42 -0.67
N CYS A 291 7.13 -8.33 0.12
CA CYS A 291 7.68 -7.04 -0.30
C CYS A 291 9.16 -7.14 -0.71
N ILE A 292 9.97 -7.89 0.04
CA ILE A 292 11.38 -8.13 -0.29
C ILE A 292 11.51 -8.92 -1.59
N VAL A 293 10.77 -10.02 -1.76
CA VAL A 293 10.86 -10.84 -2.98
C VAL A 293 10.40 -10.07 -4.20
N GLU A 294 9.31 -9.29 -4.11
CA GLU A 294 8.89 -8.38 -5.18
C GLU A 294 9.99 -7.39 -5.55
N LEU A 295 10.62 -6.75 -4.56
CA LEU A 295 11.72 -5.82 -4.78
C LEU A 295 12.92 -6.51 -5.47
N LEU A 296 13.27 -7.72 -5.04
CA LEU A 296 14.34 -8.51 -5.67
C LEU A 296 14.02 -8.81 -7.14
N ILE A 297 12.76 -9.13 -7.46
CA ILE A 297 12.31 -9.33 -8.84
C ILE A 297 12.43 -8.02 -9.63
N CYS A 298 11.96 -6.90 -9.09
CA CYS A 298 12.09 -5.57 -9.72
C CYS A 298 13.55 -5.23 -10.03
N MET A 299 14.46 -5.46 -9.08
CA MET A 299 15.90 -5.22 -9.29
C MET A 299 16.50 -6.17 -10.33
N LYS A 300 16.18 -7.47 -10.25
CA LYS A 300 16.70 -8.47 -11.19
C LYS A 300 16.21 -8.23 -12.61
N PHE A 301 14.92 -8.01 -12.80
CA PHE A 301 14.32 -7.83 -14.13
C PHE A 301 14.52 -6.42 -14.67
N GLY A 302 14.61 -5.42 -13.79
CA GLY A 302 14.93 -4.04 -14.12
C GLY A 302 16.36 -3.84 -14.61
N HIS A 303 17.28 -4.78 -14.37
CA HIS A 303 18.66 -4.67 -14.80
C HIS A 303 18.75 -4.50 -16.33
N GLY A 304 19.43 -3.43 -16.75
CA GLY A 304 19.61 -3.09 -18.16
C GLY A 304 18.37 -2.51 -18.86
N LEU A 305 17.28 -2.19 -18.15
CA LEU A 305 16.12 -1.48 -18.72
C LEU A 305 16.16 0.03 -18.53
N PHE A 306 16.83 0.51 -17.47
CA PHE A 306 16.86 1.92 -17.11
C PHE A 306 18.16 2.54 -17.58
N HIS A 307 18.11 3.28 -18.69
CA HIS A 307 19.29 3.90 -19.30
C HIS A 307 19.59 5.29 -18.73
N ASP A 308 18.56 6.00 -18.27
CA ASP A 308 18.72 7.34 -17.73
C ASP A 308 19.27 7.30 -16.30
N PRO A 309 20.40 7.96 -16.02
CA PRO A 309 20.94 8.05 -14.67
C PRO A 309 20.05 8.93 -13.80
N MET A 310 20.06 8.68 -12.48
CA MET A 310 19.36 9.51 -11.53
C MET A 310 19.86 10.97 -11.61
N PRO A 311 18.97 11.96 -11.83
CA PRO A 311 19.35 13.36 -11.93
C PRO A 311 20.12 13.85 -10.70
N THR A 312 21.18 14.65 -10.91
CA THR A 312 22.07 15.11 -9.83
C THR A 312 21.32 15.87 -8.73
N TRP A 313 20.31 16.67 -9.09
CA TRP A 313 19.50 17.40 -8.10
C TRP A 313 18.72 16.45 -7.17
N LEU A 314 18.22 15.32 -7.67
CA LEU A 314 17.55 14.29 -6.87
C LEU A 314 18.55 13.61 -5.93
N ILE A 315 19.76 13.33 -6.41
CA ILE A 315 20.83 12.75 -5.58
C ILE A 315 21.17 13.71 -4.43
N ILE A 316 21.35 15.01 -4.71
CA ILE A 316 21.64 16.03 -3.70
C ILE A 316 20.47 16.13 -2.71
N PHE A 317 19.24 16.17 -3.21
CA PHE A 317 18.03 16.21 -2.39
C PHE A 317 17.99 15.04 -1.39
N TRP A 318 18.07 13.79 -1.85
CA TRP A 318 17.99 12.62 -0.96
C TRP A 318 19.19 12.49 -0.02
N ARG A 319 20.41 12.86 -0.47
CA ARG A 319 21.58 12.93 0.41
C ARG A 319 21.39 13.96 1.52
N SER A 320 20.93 15.16 1.18
CA SER A 320 20.69 16.23 2.16
C SER A 320 19.59 15.85 3.16
N ALA A 321 18.50 15.24 2.68
CA ALA A 321 17.41 14.74 3.50
C ALA A 321 17.89 13.63 4.45
N GLY A 322 18.70 12.69 3.97
CA GLY A 322 19.28 11.62 4.79
C GLY A 322 20.20 12.15 5.89
N ILE A 323 21.09 13.11 5.56
CA ILE A 323 21.96 13.75 6.56
C ILE A 323 21.12 14.50 7.60
N ALA A 324 20.16 15.31 7.16
CA ALA A 324 19.28 16.05 8.06
C ALA A 324 18.49 15.11 8.99
N PHE A 325 18.01 13.99 8.47
CA PHE A 325 17.30 12.96 9.23
C PHE A 325 18.16 12.34 10.32
N VAL A 326 19.40 11.94 9.99
CA VAL A 326 20.34 11.39 10.97
C VAL A 326 20.69 12.41 12.05
N VAL A 327 20.98 13.66 11.67
CA VAL A 327 21.26 14.75 12.61
C VAL A 327 20.06 14.99 13.54
N PHE A 328 18.85 15.02 12.99
CA PHE A 328 17.61 15.15 13.77
C PHE A 328 17.45 14.03 14.81
N LEU A 329 17.65 12.77 14.40
CA LEU A 329 17.54 11.61 15.31
C LEU A 329 18.61 11.63 16.40
N LEU A 330 19.85 11.99 16.05
CA LEU A 330 20.95 12.11 17.01
C LEU A 330 20.68 13.23 18.02
N ALA A 331 20.26 14.40 17.55
CA ALA A 331 19.93 15.54 18.41
C ALA A 331 18.77 15.21 19.36
N TRP A 332 17.74 14.53 18.88
CA TRP A 332 16.61 14.11 19.71
C TRP A 332 17.02 13.05 20.74
N SER A 333 17.78 12.04 20.31
CA SER A 333 18.29 11.00 21.21
C SER A 333 19.19 11.59 22.29
N TRP A 334 20.06 12.54 21.92
CA TRP A 334 20.90 13.30 22.85
C TRP A 334 20.08 14.10 23.86
N ARG A 335 19.05 14.82 23.40
CA ARG A 335 18.15 15.60 24.28
C ARG A 335 17.42 14.70 25.28
N ASN A 336 16.99 13.52 24.87
CA ASN A 336 16.34 12.55 25.75
C ASN A 336 17.32 12.00 26.78
N HIS A 337 18.54 11.67 26.37
CA HIS A 337 19.61 11.22 27.26
C HIS A 337 19.96 12.29 28.31
N GLN A 338 20.08 13.56 27.92
CA GLN A 338 20.31 14.65 28.86
C GLN A 338 19.17 14.83 29.88
N LYS A 339 17.90 14.73 29.44
CA LYS A 339 16.74 14.77 30.34
C LYS A 339 16.75 13.62 31.34
N PHE A 340 17.11 12.41 30.90
CA PHE A 340 17.23 11.25 31.78
C PHE A 340 18.35 11.44 32.82
N ARG A 341 19.53 11.90 32.39
CA ARG A 341 20.64 12.21 33.31
C ARG A 341 20.27 13.25 34.36
N ARG A 342 19.56 14.31 33.99
CA ARG A 342 19.10 15.37 34.92
C ARG A 342 18.03 14.91 35.92
N LYS A 343 17.31 13.82 35.65
CA LYS A 343 16.31 13.27 36.56
C LYS A 343 16.89 12.28 37.58
N ASN A 344 18.08 11.74 37.29
CA ASN A 344 18.76 10.74 38.11
C ASN A 344 19.98 11.31 38.86
N LEU A 345 20.23 12.61 38.70
CA LEU A 345 21.06 13.46 39.57
C LEU A 345 20.10 14.23 40.47
#